data_AF-A7T947-F1
#
_entry.id   AF-A7T947-F1
#
_cell.length_a   1.000
_cell.length_b   1.000
_cell.length_c   1.000
_cell.angle_alpha   90.00
_cell.angle_beta   90.00
_cell.angle_gamma   90.00
#
_symmetry.space_group_name_H-M   'P 1'
#
loop_
_entity.id
_entity.type
_entity.pdbx_description
1 polymer ?
#
loop_
_entity_poly.entity_id
_entity_poly.type
_entity_poly.pdbx_seq_one_letter_code
_entity_poly.pdbx_strand_id
1 'polypeptide(L)'
;SRGAASRTPLTSLDKNLSRGAASRTLSLTSLDKNLSRGAASRTLSLTSLDKNLSRGAASRTLSLTSLDKNLSRGAASRTSSLSSLFKNLSRGAASRTLSLTSLDKNLSRGAASRTLSLTSLDKNLSRGAASRTLSLTSLDKNLSRGAASRTPTLSLTSLGKNLSRGAASRTPSLTSLDKNLSRGAASRTPSLTSLDKNLSRGAASRTPSLP
;
A
#
# COMPACT_ATOMS: atom_id res chain seq x y z
N SER A 1 -18.71 -46.57 13.13
CA SER A 1 -19.62 -45.52 12.61
C SER A 1 -18.80 -44.27 12.27
N ARG A 2 -18.76 -43.88 10.99
CA ARG A 2 -18.07 -42.66 10.53
C ARG A 2 -18.92 -41.44 10.90
N GLY A 3 -18.57 -40.74 11.98
CA GLY A 3 -19.10 -39.40 12.26
C GLY A 3 -18.35 -38.37 11.43
N ALA A 4 -18.84 -38.09 10.22
CA ALA A 4 -18.33 -36.98 9.42
C ALA A 4 -18.66 -35.67 10.15
N ALA A 5 -17.68 -35.08 10.83
CA ALA A 5 -17.78 -33.72 11.32
C ALA A 5 -17.96 -32.80 10.10
N SER A 6 -19.20 -32.37 9.85
CA SER A 6 -19.53 -31.34 8.88
C SER A 6 -18.77 -30.08 9.25
N ARG A 7 -17.63 -29.83 8.58
CA ARG A 7 -16.91 -28.56 8.65
C ARG A 7 -17.67 -27.58 7.77
N THR A 8 -18.82 -27.10 8.24
CA THR A 8 -19.44 -25.92 7.63
C THR A 8 -18.39 -24.80 7.66
N PRO A 9 -18.02 -24.22 6.51
CA PRO A 9 -17.23 -22.99 6.51
C PRO A 9 -17.95 -22.01 7.43
N LEU A 10 -17.26 -21.32 8.35
CA LEU A 10 -17.87 -20.14 8.96
C LEU A 10 -18.19 -19.19 7.80
N THR A 11 -19.48 -19.00 7.53
CA THR A 11 -19.94 -18.19 6.40
C THR A 11 -19.94 -16.72 6.80
N SER A 12 -20.55 -16.36 7.94
CA SER A 12 -20.53 -15.01 8.48
C SER A 12 -20.28 -15.02 9.99
N LEU A 13 -19.76 -13.91 10.50
CA LEU A 13 -19.55 -13.72 11.93
C LEU A 13 -19.77 -12.25 12.28
N ASP A 14 -20.64 -11.98 13.26
CA ASP A 14 -21.05 -10.59 13.56
C ASP A 14 -20.40 -10.06 14.85
N LYS A 15 -19.38 -10.77 15.34
CA LYS A 15 -18.65 -10.48 16.59
C LYS A 15 -17.18 -10.24 16.29
N ASN A 16 -16.49 -9.57 17.21
CA ASN A 16 -15.04 -9.43 17.13
C ASN A 16 -14.38 -10.82 17.16
N LEU A 17 -13.41 -11.04 16.28
CA LEU A 17 -12.62 -12.26 16.24
C LEU A 17 -11.17 -11.95 16.61
N SER A 18 -10.68 -12.56 17.69
CA SER A 18 -9.28 -12.49 18.09
C SER A 18 -8.62 -13.85 17.94
N ARG A 19 -7.40 -13.86 17.42
CA ARG A 19 -6.57 -15.06 17.29
C ARG A 19 -5.30 -14.90 18.13
N GLY A 20 -4.93 -15.96 18.84
CA GLY A 20 -3.77 -15.99 19.73
C GLY A 20 -2.44 -15.66 19.03
N ALA A 21 -1.36 -15.61 19.83
CA ALA A 21 -0.03 -15.15 19.42
C ALA A 21 0.48 -15.77 18.11
N ALA A 22 0.22 -17.06 17.89
CA ALA A 22 0.49 -17.75 16.65
C ALA A 22 -0.81 -18.23 15.99
N SER A 23 -0.97 -18.01 14.68
CA SER A 23 -2.08 -18.57 13.91
C SER A 23 -1.66 -18.96 12.50
N ARG A 24 -2.06 -20.17 12.08
CA ARG A 24 -1.77 -20.71 10.74
C ARG A 24 -2.73 -20.11 9.70
N THR A 25 -3.90 -20.70 9.55
CA THR A 25 -4.86 -20.37 8.49
C THR A 25 -6.18 -19.93 9.09
N LEU A 26 -6.75 -18.88 8.52
CA LEU A 26 -8.15 -18.48 8.74
C LEU A 26 -8.74 -18.19 7.36
N SER A 27 -9.89 -18.79 7.08
CA SER A 27 -10.72 -18.53 5.92
C SER A 27 -12.14 -18.26 6.42
N LEU A 28 -12.75 -17.18 5.94
CA LEU A 28 -14.07 -16.74 6.33
C LEU A 28 -14.67 -15.97 5.14
N THR A 29 -15.98 -16.02 4.93
CA THR A 29 -16.59 -15.22 3.86
C THR A 29 -16.79 -13.79 4.34
N SER A 30 -17.48 -13.58 5.46
CA SER A 30 -17.75 -12.24 6.00
C SER A 30 -17.48 -12.11 7.50
N LEU A 31 -17.10 -10.90 7.92
CA LEU A 31 -16.98 -10.51 9.33
C LEU A 31 -17.39 -9.04 9.50
N ASP A 32 -18.45 -8.79 10.26
CA ASP A 32 -19.02 -7.44 10.40
C ASP A 32 -18.25 -6.55 11.39
N LYS A 33 -17.37 -7.16 12.20
CA LYS A 33 -16.64 -6.49 13.29
C LYS A 33 -15.14 -6.55 13.06
N ASN A 34 -14.34 -6.45 14.12
CA ASN A 34 -12.89 -6.39 14.01
C ASN A 34 -12.27 -7.80 13.99
N LEU A 35 -11.21 -7.94 13.20
CA LEU A 35 -10.32 -9.09 13.26
C LEU A 35 -8.95 -8.67 13.79
N SER A 36 -8.55 -9.26 14.92
CA SER A 36 -7.20 -9.14 15.44
C SER A 36 -6.47 -10.47 15.33
N ARG A 37 -5.24 -10.44 14.82
CA ARG A 37 -4.36 -11.60 14.79
C ARG A 37 -3.07 -11.31 15.53
N GLY A 38 -2.67 -12.25 16.38
CA GLY A 38 -1.46 -12.18 17.18
C GLY A 38 -0.15 -12.03 16.40
N ALA A 39 0.95 -11.98 17.15
CA ALA A 39 2.30 -11.65 16.71
C ALA A 39 2.74 -12.36 15.41
N ALA A 40 2.46 -13.65 15.26
CA ALA A 40 2.86 -14.45 14.11
C ALA A 40 1.65 -15.06 13.39
N SER A 41 1.49 -14.69 12.13
CA SER A 41 0.31 -15.08 11.34
C SER A 41 0.66 -15.49 9.92
N ARG A 42 0.30 -16.72 9.52
CA ARG A 42 0.60 -17.22 8.17
C ARG A 42 -0.40 -16.71 7.13
N THR A 43 -1.55 -17.36 6.99
CA THR A 43 -2.51 -17.13 5.90
C THR A 43 -3.82 -16.60 6.46
N LEU A 44 -4.37 -15.58 5.78
CA LEU A 44 -5.74 -15.10 5.96
C LEU A 44 -6.34 -14.96 4.57
N SER A 45 -7.51 -15.57 4.37
CA SER A 45 -8.39 -15.34 3.22
C SER A 45 -9.72 -14.86 3.78
N LEU A 46 -10.23 -13.74 3.26
CA LEU A 46 -11.50 -13.19 3.70
C LEU A 46 -12.18 -12.50 2.51
N THR A 47 -13.47 -12.68 2.31
CA THR A 47 -14.16 -11.98 1.23
C THR A 47 -14.48 -10.56 1.66
N SER A 48 -15.16 -10.36 2.79
CA SER A 48 -15.52 -9.03 3.30
C SER A 48 -15.20 -8.84 4.78
N LEU A 49 -14.87 -7.59 5.13
CA LEU A 49 -14.66 -7.14 6.50
C LEU A 49 -15.11 -5.69 6.67
N ASP A 50 -16.09 -5.47 7.53
CA ASP A 50 -16.75 -4.16 7.62
C ASP A 50 -16.01 -3.15 8.53
N LYS A 51 -15.15 -3.65 9.42
CA LYS A 51 -14.41 -2.80 10.37
C LYS A 51 -12.92 -2.88 10.13
N ASN A 52 -12.16 -3.31 11.14
CA ASN A 52 -10.71 -3.21 11.13
C ASN A 52 -10.05 -4.58 11.13
N LEU A 53 -8.98 -4.71 10.35
CA LEU A 53 -8.05 -5.83 10.42
C LEU A 53 -6.74 -5.36 11.02
N SER A 54 -6.39 -5.92 12.18
CA SER A 54 -5.07 -5.78 12.78
C SER A 54 -4.31 -7.10 12.68
N ARG A 55 -3.08 -7.04 12.18
CA ARG A 55 -2.16 -8.18 12.15
C ARG A 55 -0.88 -7.85 12.89
N GLY A 56 -0.47 -8.74 13.77
CA GLY A 56 0.75 -8.62 14.57
C GLY A 56 2.06 -8.53 13.78
N ALA A 57 3.15 -8.53 14.54
CA ALA A 57 4.51 -8.21 14.09
C ALA A 57 4.94 -8.90 12.80
N ALA A 58 4.69 -10.21 12.64
CA ALA A 58 5.13 -11.00 11.50
C ALA A 58 3.93 -11.65 10.80
N SER A 59 3.74 -11.28 9.53
CA SER A 59 2.58 -11.72 8.77
C SER A 59 2.95 -12.12 7.34
N ARG A 60 2.56 -13.34 6.91
CA ARG A 60 2.91 -13.85 5.57
C ARG A 60 1.92 -13.39 4.50
N THR A 61 0.79 -14.07 4.37
CA THR A 61 -0.15 -13.92 3.25
C THR A 61 -1.46 -13.29 3.74
N LEU A 62 -2.02 -12.40 2.93
CA LEU A 62 -3.37 -11.86 3.05
C LEU A 62 -3.98 -11.85 1.66
N SER A 63 -5.14 -12.46 1.52
CA SER A 63 -6.08 -12.24 0.41
C SER A 63 -7.36 -11.69 1.03
N LEU A 64 -7.81 -10.52 0.55
CA LEU A 64 -9.00 -9.85 1.06
C LEU A 64 -9.72 -9.14 -0.07
N THR A 65 -10.96 -9.51 -0.37
CA THR A 65 -11.67 -8.86 -1.47
C THR A 65 -12.04 -7.43 -1.11
N SER A 66 -12.75 -7.22 0.01
CA SER A 66 -13.18 -5.88 0.46
C SER A 66 -12.90 -5.63 1.94
N LEU A 67 -12.53 -4.39 2.26
CA LEU A 67 -12.42 -3.87 3.62
C LEU A 67 -12.90 -2.43 3.74
N ASP A 68 -13.86 -2.21 4.62
CA ASP A 68 -14.55 -0.92 4.74
C ASP A 68 -13.81 0.14 5.56
N LYS A 69 -12.99 -0.28 6.53
CA LYS A 69 -12.23 0.67 7.37
C LYS A 69 -10.74 0.46 7.19
N ASN A 70 -10.07 -0.05 8.21
CA ASN A 70 -8.62 0.06 8.31
C ASN A 70 -7.94 -1.30 8.34
N LEU A 71 -6.85 -1.41 7.58
CA LEU A 71 -5.91 -2.50 7.69
C LEU A 71 -4.60 -1.98 8.29
N SER A 72 -4.23 -2.52 9.45
CA SER A 72 -2.93 -2.34 10.06
C SER A 72 -2.14 -3.65 10.03
N ARG A 73 -0.90 -3.58 9.54
CA ARG A 73 0.04 -4.69 9.59
C ARG A 73 1.28 -4.28 10.38
N GLY A 74 1.72 -5.17 11.27
CA GLY A 74 2.93 -4.99 12.07
C GLY A 74 4.23 -4.92 11.27
N ALA A 75 5.35 -5.03 12.00
CA ALA A 75 6.70 -4.76 11.53
C ALA A 75 7.08 -5.43 10.20
N ALA A 76 6.77 -6.71 10.02
CA ALA A 76 7.21 -7.51 8.89
C ALA A 76 6.04 -8.17 8.15
N SER A 77 5.95 -7.88 6.85
CA SER A 77 4.79 -8.25 6.06
C SER A 77 5.18 -8.72 4.66
N ARG A 78 4.84 -9.96 4.27
CA ARG A 78 5.28 -10.54 2.99
C ARG A 78 4.35 -10.18 1.84
N THR A 79 3.20 -10.83 1.72
CA THR A 79 2.31 -10.72 0.56
C THR A 79 0.93 -10.26 1.02
N SER A 80 0.37 -9.32 0.27
CA SER A 80 -1.02 -8.86 0.38
C SER A 80 -1.57 -8.71 -1.03
N SER A 81 -2.76 -9.25 -1.26
CA SER A 81 -3.60 -8.96 -2.40
C SER A 81 -4.94 -8.50 -1.86
N LEU A 82 -5.33 -7.28 -2.20
CA LEU A 82 -6.61 -6.70 -1.85
C LEU A 82 -7.31 -6.22 -3.13
N SER A 83 -8.63 -6.36 -3.24
CA SER A 83 -9.34 -5.71 -4.34
C SER A 83 -9.70 -4.28 -3.95
N SER A 84 -10.46 -4.07 -2.88
CA SER A 84 -10.86 -2.73 -2.42
C SER A 84 -10.54 -2.49 -0.94
N LEU A 85 -10.25 -1.22 -0.62
CA LEU A 85 -10.13 -0.74 0.74
C LEU A 85 -10.62 0.71 0.84
N PHE A 86 -11.65 0.94 1.65
CA PHE A 86 -12.35 2.24 1.67
C PHE A 86 -11.71 3.31 2.57
N LYS A 87 -10.85 2.94 3.55
CA LYS A 87 -10.15 3.94 4.36
C LYS A 87 -8.64 3.81 4.29
N ASN A 88 -8.02 3.20 5.29
CA ASN A 88 -6.58 3.35 5.50
C ASN A 88 -5.86 2.01 5.52
N LEU A 89 -4.74 1.96 4.82
CA LEU A 89 -3.76 0.89 4.90
C LEU A 89 -2.48 1.42 5.53
N SER A 90 -2.13 0.86 6.69
CA SER A 90 -0.82 1.06 7.30
C SER A 90 -0.04 -0.25 7.29
N ARG A 91 1.20 -0.20 6.81
CA ARG A 91 2.14 -1.32 6.88
C ARG A 91 3.38 -0.90 7.63
N GLY A 92 3.83 -1.76 8.54
CA GLY A 92 5.03 -1.56 9.34
C GLY A 92 6.33 -1.52 8.54
N ALA A 93 7.43 -1.52 9.30
CA ALA A 93 8.79 -1.21 8.86
C ALA A 93 9.25 -1.93 7.58
N ALA A 94 8.98 -3.24 7.46
CA ALA A 94 9.46 -4.08 6.37
C ALA A 94 8.32 -4.77 5.62
N SER A 95 8.24 -4.51 4.32
CA SER A 95 7.13 -4.95 3.50
C SER A 95 7.59 -5.43 2.12
N ARG A 96 7.25 -6.66 1.71
CA ARG A 96 7.64 -7.19 0.40
C ARG A 96 6.68 -6.75 -0.69
N THR A 97 5.53 -7.41 -0.81
CA THR A 97 4.59 -7.24 -1.92
C THR A 97 3.24 -6.76 -1.41
N LEU A 98 2.66 -5.78 -2.10
CA LEU A 98 1.27 -5.40 -2.01
C LEU A 98 0.75 -5.20 -3.43
N SER A 99 -0.31 -5.91 -3.76
CA SER A 99 -1.19 -5.62 -4.89
C SER A 99 -2.52 -5.16 -4.32
N LEU A 100 -3.02 -4.03 -4.79
CA LEU A 100 -4.29 -3.45 -4.38
C LEU A 100 -4.96 -2.84 -5.60
N THR A 101 -6.22 -3.13 -5.88
CA THR A 101 -6.89 -2.52 -7.04
C THR A 101 -7.25 -1.06 -6.72
N SER A 102 -8.04 -0.83 -5.67
CA SER A 102 -8.49 0.52 -5.30
C SER A 102 -8.33 0.83 -3.81
N LEU A 103 -8.06 2.10 -3.52
CA LEU A 103 -8.02 2.63 -2.17
C LEU A 103 -8.50 4.08 -2.11
N ASP A 104 -9.54 4.33 -1.31
CA ASP A 104 -10.19 5.64 -1.35
C ASP A 104 -9.49 6.70 -0.49
N LYS A 105 -8.71 6.32 0.53
CA LYS A 105 -8.03 7.30 1.40
C LYS A 105 -6.52 7.13 1.38
N ASN A 106 -5.94 6.48 2.39
CA ASN A 106 -4.52 6.64 2.66
C ASN A 106 -3.78 5.31 2.70
N LEU A 107 -2.66 5.26 1.99
CA LEU A 107 -1.68 4.19 2.10
C LEU A 107 -0.40 4.75 2.72
N SER A 108 -0.05 4.24 3.89
CA SER A 108 1.25 4.47 4.53
C SER A 108 2.06 3.19 4.55
N ARG A 109 3.31 3.29 4.10
CA ARG A 109 4.26 2.17 4.14
C ARG A 109 5.50 2.58 4.92
N GLY A 110 5.92 1.71 5.83
CA GLY A 110 7.13 1.88 6.62
C GLY A 110 8.43 1.96 5.82
N ALA A 111 9.53 2.01 6.57
CA ALA A 111 10.88 2.34 6.11
C ALA A 111 11.33 1.56 4.86
N ALA A 112 11.13 0.24 4.83
CA ALA A 112 11.64 -0.66 3.80
C ALA A 112 10.51 -1.39 3.07
N SER A 113 10.47 -1.23 1.76
CA SER A 113 9.33 -1.62 0.94
C SER A 113 9.77 -2.06 -0.46
N ARG A 114 9.46 -3.30 -0.86
CA ARG A 114 9.90 -3.83 -2.16
C ARG A 114 8.95 -3.43 -3.28
N THR A 115 7.79 -4.07 -3.38
CA THR A 115 6.86 -3.93 -4.49
C THR A 115 5.51 -3.39 -4.02
N LEU A 116 5.02 -2.38 -4.72
CA LEU A 116 3.63 -1.93 -4.68
C LEU A 116 3.12 -1.87 -6.12
N SER A 117 2.02 -2.57 -6.37
CA SER A 117 1.17 -2.39 -7.54
C SER A 117 -0.18 -1.91 -7.01
N LEU A 118 -0.61 -0.75 -7.49
CA LEU A 118 -1.86 -0.13 -7.11
C LEU A 118 -2.53 0.42 -8.38
N THR A 119 -3.80 0.12 -8.63
CA THR A 119 -4.46 0.70 -9.82
C THR A 119 -4.84 2.14 -9.53
N SER A 120 -5.66 2.40 -8.50
CA SER A 120 -6.13 3.74 -8.16
C SER A 120 -6.01 4.06 -6.67
N LEU A 121 -5.82 5.35 -6.38
CA LEU A 121 -5.82 5.88 -5.02
C LEU A 121 -6.32 7.33 -4.98
N ASP A 122 -7.37 7.60 -4.20
CA ASP A 122 -8.03 8.91 -4.30
C ASP A 122 -7.43 9.99 -3.38
N LYS A 123 -6.56 9.63 -2.42
CA LYS A 123 -5.95 10.63 -1.52
C LYS A 123 -4.44 10.51 -1.47
N ASN A 124 -3.89 9.80 -0.48
CA ASN A 124 -2.49 9.98 -0.13
C ASN A 124 -1.73 8.66 -0.10
N LEU A 125 -0.60 8.65 -0.80
CA LEU A 125 0.42 7.61 -0.69
C LEU A 125 1.66 8.19 -0.01
N SER A 126 1.99 7.66 1.17
CA SER A 126 3.26 7.91 1.85
C SER A 126 4.12 6.66 1.84
N ARG A 127 5.37 6.81 1.42
CA ARG A 127 6.34 5.71 1.37
C ARG A 127 7.61 6.07 2.14
N GLY A 128 8.03 5.16 3.00
CA GLY A 128 9.30 5.23 3.71
C GLY A 128 10.54 5.26 2.80
N ALA A 129 11.69 5.45 3.45
CA ALA A 129 12.96 5.78 2.82
C ALA A 129 13.44 4.78 1.75
N ALA A 130 13.39 3.47 2.02
CA ALA A 130 13.95 2.44 1.18
C ALA A 130 12.86 1.69 0.41
N SER A 131 12.49 2.25 -0.75
CA SER A 131 11.36 1.79 -1.55
C SER A 131 11.79 1.46 -2.99
N ARG A 132 11.53 0.24 -3.49
CA ARG A 132 12.11 -0.30 -4.76
C ARG A 132 11.20 -0.24 -6.00
N THR A 133 9.97 -0.70 -5.94
CA THR A 133 9.09 -0.77 -7.12
C THR A 133 7.74 -0.18 -6.78
N LEU A 134 7.28 0.72 -7.63
CA LEU A 134 5.94 1.29 -7.58
C LEU A 134 5.37 1.32 -8.99
N SER A 135 4.31 0.57 -9.19
CA SER A 135 3.40 0.77 -10.31
C SER A 135 2.10 1.31 -9.73
N LEU A 136 1.71 2.50 -10.17
CA LEU A 136 0.49 3.17 -9.76
C LEU A 136 -0.17 3.75 -11.00
N THR A 137 -1.39 3.36 -11.36
CA THR A 137 -2.00 3.93 -12.57
C THR A 137 -2.42 5.37 -12.32
N SER A 138 -3.22 5.61 -11.29
CA SER A 138 -3.72 6.96 -10.96
C SER A 138 -3.65 7.28 -9.47
N LEU A 139 -3.41 8.55 -9.16
CA LEU A 139 -3.47 9.08 -7.81
C LEU A 139 -4.03 10.50 -7.81
N ASP A 140 -5.16 10.73 -7.14
CA ASP A 140 -5.86 12.01 -7.27
C ASP A 140 -5.22 13.17 -6.49
N LYS A 141 -4.54 12.88 -5.37
CA LYS A 141 -3.96 13.94 -4.53
C LYS A 141 -2.45 13.83 -4.41
N ASN A 142 -1.94 13.15 -3.39
CA ASN A 142 -0.57 13.38 -2.93
C ASN A 142 0.25 12.10 -2.87
N LEU A 143 1.44 12.16 -3.45
CA LEU A 143 2.50 11.17 -3.30
C LEU A 143 3.68 11.79 -2.53
N SER A 144 4.02 11.20 -1.39
CA SER A 144 5.22 11.54 -0.62
C SER A 144 6.18 10.35 -0.53
N ARG A 145 7.48 10.63 -0.71
CA ARG A 145 8.53 9.62 -0.74
C ARG A 145 9.76 10.04 0.06
N GLY A 146 10.28 9.14 0.89
CA GLY A 146 11.48 9.37 1.70
C GLY A 146 12.81 9.44 0.94
N ALA A 147 13.88 9.78 1.68
CA ALA A 147 15.19 10.27 1.23
C ALA A 147 16.16 9.25 0.60
N ALA A 148 15.72 8.04 0.27
CA ALA A 148 16.59 7.03 -0.36
C ALA A 148 15.81 6.11 -1.31
N SER A 149 14.70 6.62 -1.85
CA SER A 149 13.81 5.76 -2.63
C SER A 149 14.37 5.58 -4.04
N ARG A 150 15.18 4.52 -4.18
CA ARG A 150 15.64 3.98 -5.46
C ARG A 150 14.50 3.18 -6.08
N THR A 151 13.63 3.84 -6.84
CA THR A 151 12.72 3.11 -7.73
C THR A 151 13.35 2.97 -9.10
N PRO A 152 13.99 1.82 -9.43
CA PRO A 152 14.34 1.51 -10.82
C PRO A 152 13.12 1.51 -11.73
N THR A 153 11.91 1.33 -11.19
CA THR A 153 10.62 1.41 -11.89
C THR A 153 9.60 2.16 -11.02
N LEU A 154 9.36 3.43 -11.37
CA LEU A 154 8.11 4.12 -11.07
C LEU A 154 7.38 4.18 -12.40
N SER A 155 6.21 3.59 -12.50
CA SER A 155 5.24 3.91 -13.55
C SER A 155 4.04 4.56 -12.88
N LEU A 156 3.90 5.87 -13.08
CA LEU A 156 2.74 6.64 -12.67
C LEU A 156 2.15 7.35 -13.88
N THR A 157 0.92 7.01 -14.26
CA THR A 157 0.29 7.62 -15.43
C THR A 157 -0.22 9.02 -15.07
N SER A 158 -0.98 9.17 -13.99
CA SER A 158 -1.52 10.49 -13.60
C SER A 158 -1.42 10.75 -12.10
N LEU A 159 -1.14 12.01 -11.76
CA LEU A 159 -1.11 12.51 -10.39
C LEU A 159 -1.78 13.88 -10.27
N GLY A 160 -2.92 13.93 -9.58
CA GLY A 160 -3.80 15.09 -9.62
C GLY A 160 -3.40 16.30 -8.77
N LYS A 161 -2.45 16.18 -7.83
CA LYS A 161 -1.98 17.35 -7.05
C LYS A 161 -0.48 17.39 -6.84
N ASN A 162 0.03 16.69 -5.83
CA ASN A 162 1.38 16.95 -5.33
C ASN A 162 2.25 15.69 -5.34
N LEU A 163 3.45 15.84 -5.90
CA LEU A 163 4.54 14.89 -5.72
C LEU A 163 5.63 15.53 -4.87
N SER A 164 5.88 14.99 -3.68
CA SER A 164 7.02 15.34 -2.83
C SER A 164 8.01 14.19 -2.75
N ARG A 165 9.29 14.52 -2.90
CA ARG A 165 10.40 13.56 -2.88
C ARG A 165 11.51 14.06 -1.98
N GLY A 166 11.99 13.17 -1.11
CA GLY A 166 13.23 13.36 -0.38
C GLY A 166 14.47 13.34 -1.28
N ALA A 167 15.63 13.52 -0.65
CA ALA A 167 16.92 13.45 -1.31
C ALA A 167 17.16 12.10 -2.03
N ALA A 168 18.07 12.09 -2.99
CA ALA A 168 18.56 10.87 -3.67
C ALA A 168 17.46 9.96 -4.28
N SER A 169 16.29 10.52 -4.63
CA SER A 169 15.19 9.76 -5.24
C SER A 169 15.27 9.73 -6.78
N ARG A 170 15.08 8.55 -7.37
CA ARG A 170 15.06 8.33 -8.83
C ARG A 170 13.68 7.84 -9.28
N THR A 171 13.12 8.42 -10.34
CA THR A 171 11.82 8.03 -10.94
C THR A 171 11.92 7.94 -12.45
N PRO A 172 11.92 6.76 -13.08
CA PRO A 172 12.10 6.62 -14.52
C PRO A 172 10.95 7.19 -15.35
N SER A 173 9.68 7.00 -14.97
CA SER A 173 8.53 7.52 -15.72
C SER A 173 7.37 8.06 -14.86
N LEU A 174 6.96 9.29 -15.19
CA LEU A 174 5.72 9.93 -14.77
C LEU A 174 5.14 10.59 -16.02
N THR A 175 3.90 10.29 -16.42
CA THR A 175 3.31 10.94 -17.60
C THR A 175 2.82 12.34 -17.23
N SER A 176 1.78 12.47 -16.41
CA SER A 176 1.22 13.78 -16.05
C SER A 176 1.22 14.09 -14.55
N LEU A 177 1.34 15.39 -14.24
CA LEU A 177 1.20 15.95 -12.90
C LEU A 177 0.51 17.33 -12.93
N ASP A 178 -0.67 17.42 -12.32
CA ASP A 178 -1.54 18.59 -12.50
C ASP A 178 -1.16 19.83 -11.66
N LYS A 179 -0.34 19.70 -10.61
CA LYS A 179 0.00 20.86 -9.75
C LYS A 179 1.47 20.98 -9.42
N ASN A 180 1.91 20.33 -8.34
CA ASN A 180 3.19 20.68 -7.74
C ASN A 180 4.14 19.49 -7.69
N LEU A 181 5.35 19.74 -8.17
CA LEU A 181 6.48 18.84 -8.02
C LEU A 181 7.51 19.45 -7.08
N SER A 182 7.76 18.80 -5.94
CA SER A 182 8.83 19.13 -5.00
C SER A 182 9.88 18.02 -4.96
N ARG A 183 11.15 18.42 -5.05
CA ARG A 183 12.30 17.51 -5.05
C ARG A 183 13.37 17.95 -4.06
N GLY A 184 13.85 17.00 -3.26
CA GLY A 184 15.10 17.13 -2.53
C GLY A 184 16.33 17.06 -3.44
N ALA A 185 17.50 17.28 -2.83
CA ALA A 185 18.79 17.27 -3.49
C ALA A 185 19.09 15.92 -4.19
N ALA A 186 19.87 15.97 -5.28
CA ALA A 186 20.28 14.79 -6.05
C ALA A 186 19.11 13.90 -6.56
N SER A 187 17.91 14.45 -6.71
CA SER A 187 16.77 13.73 -7.30
C SER A 187 16.79 13.81 -8.83
N ARG A 188 16.37 12.71 -9.49
CA ARG A 188 16.35 12.57 -10.96
C ARG A 188 14.99 12.11 -11.47
N THR A 189 14.50 12.76 -12.53
CA THR A 189 13.29 12.38 -13.29
C THR A 189 13.64 12.35 -14.77
N PRO A 190 13.85 11.18 -15.39
CA PRO A 190 14.22 11.05 -16.79
C PRO A 190 13.06 11.31 -17.76
N SER A 191 11.81 11.13 -17.35
CA SER A 191 10.64 11.45 -18.21
C SER A 191 9.49 12.02 -17.37
N LEU A 192 9.06 13.21 -17.76
CA LEU A 192 7.85 13.91 -17.33
C LEU A 192 7.28 14.60 -18.56
N THR A 193 6.09 14.20 -19.03
CA THR A 193 5.53 14.76 -20.26
C THR A 193 4.77 16.06 -20.02
N SER A 194 4.10 16.20 -18.87
CA SER A 194 3.41 17.44 -18.51
C SER A 194 3.49 17.78 -17.02
N LEU A 195 3.58 19.08 -16.74
CA LEU A 195 3.47 19.66 -15.40
C LEU A 195 2.75 21.01 -15.50
N ASP A 196 1.56 21.11 -14.92
CA ASP A 196 0.70 22.27 -15.21
C ASP A 196 1.03 23.52 -14.40
N LYS A 197 1.65 23.40 -13.21
CA LYS A 197 1.83 24.57 -12.31
C LYS A 197 3.27 24.77 -11.85
N ASN A 198 3.68 24.09 -10.78
CA ASN A 198 4.88 24.50 -10.03
C ASN A 198 5.92 23.40 -9.92
N LEU A 199 7.17 23.82 -10.06
CA LEU A 199 8.34 22.99 -9.86
C LEU A 199 9.29 23.61 -8.84
N SER A 200 9.47 22.91 -7.71
CA SER A 200 10.47 23.24 -6.70
C SER A 200 11.59 22.19 -6.67
N ARG A 201 12.84 22.67 -6.64
CA ARG A 201 14.05 21.87 -6.82
C ARG A 201 15.07 22.17 -5.72
N GLY A 202 15.53 21.13 -5.02
CA GLY A 202 16.75 21.19 -4.23
C GLY A 202 18.01 21.19 -5.10
N ALA A 203 19.12 21.58 -4.49
CA ALA A 203 20.44 21.64 -5.13
C ALA A 203 20.81 20.34 -5.87
N ALA A 204 21.48 20.46 -7.02
CA ALA A 204 21.93 19.33 -7.84
C ALA A 204 20.83 18.37 -8.36
N SER A 205 19.57 18.82 -8.47
CA SER A 205 18.51 18.03 -9.13
C SER A 205 18.55 18.17 -10.65
N ARG A 206 18.39 17.06 -11.39
CA ARG A 206 18.47 17.02 -12.87
C ARG A 206 17.15 16.56 -13.49
N THR A 207 16.71 17.27 -14.54
CA THR A 207 15.67 16.84 -15.48
C THR A 207 16.18 17.02 -16.90
N PRO A 208 15.75 16.20 -17.87
CA PRO A 208 15.68 16.67 -19.25
C PRO A 208 14.74 17.89 -19.33
N SER A 209 14.86 18.66 -20.40
CA SER A 209 13.97 19.78 -20.71
C SER A 209 12.50 19.33 -20.62
N LEU A 210 11.67 20.15 -19.97
CA LEU A 210 10.22 20.05 -20.12
C LEU A 210 9.89 20.62 -21.52
N PRO A 211 8.92 20.07 -22.26
CA PRO A 211 8.32 20.81 -23.37
C PRO A 211 7.65 22.09 -22.86
#